data_AF-A0A5C6BPZ1-F1
#
_entry.id   AF-A0A5C6BPZ1-F1
#
_cell.length_a   1.000
_cell.length_b   1.000
_cell.length_c   1.000
_cell.angle_alpha   90.00
_cell.angle_beta   90.00
_cell.angle_gamma   90.00
#
_symmetry.space_group_name_H-M   'P 1'
#
loop_
_entity.id
_entity.type
_entity.pdbx_description
1 polymer ?
#
loop_
_entity_poly.entity_id
_entity_poly.type
_entity_poly.pdbx_seq_one_letter_code
_entity_poly.pdbx_strand_id
1 'polypeptide(L)'
;MKRKYSLFHSLVLTLLMTLPLIIGIAALVGFTGESWKEYKRYRRSVEPQGWSAYTQLVVLRDGSPAIEEQIRFENRYQNKLTTLDGVELPRDEERLYGINLQKDMDQRSRRHRIQSRLFAPTETLRPDPPPHFYDPNRPGHVWLFRKSDRNAGKYYLINADRDLQQIEIYFDRNGTRDDEPGAETCFSKPLGVIESEDVLLFQSGAEIVAIDLENDSVKQVSDDTALKWGFRKGYREGDYRREIILVSNNEIRTVDFSGNEVNSYAIEGRRDGEIFVTEDDRLLVKMYSEPVTETTADGHVSTWTESLYELQNDGQKRELAQYMRQTPRSAPIAETAGMRAVDWFIGQTGLGIIFPGPGVLLGIKSGYAYIVSQYKKPDGGFAESWREIQKWSPWAFPMSAFFGAIAAYFCYSRQRRYQARWTKTWTVFVFLFGPAGYLAWRWHREWPPAELVGVTREEFEGPAANGLEVFA
;
A
#
# COMPACT_ATOMS: atom_id res chain seq x y z
N MET A 1 -49.59 -38.74 -4.20
CA MET A 1 -49.17 -37.55 -3.42
C MET A 1 -47.65 -37.37 -3.52
N LYS A 2 -47.17 -36.43 -4.33
CA LYS A 2 -45.73 -36.09 -4.40
C LYS A 2 -45.43 -35.08 -3.29
N ARG A 3 -44.65 -35.48 -2.27
CA ARG A 3 -44.24 -34.59 -1.17
C ARG A 3 -43.33 -33.49 -1.75
N LYS A 4 -43.79 -32.24 -1.69
CA LYS A 4 -42.98 -31.04 -1.87
C LYS A 4 -42.00 -30.97 -0.68
N TYR A 5 -40.81 -31.54 -0.85
CA TYR A 5 -39.70 -31.24 0.05
C TYR A 5 -39.31 -29.77 -0.19
N SER A 6 -39.67 -28.92 0.76
CA SER A 6 -39.48 -27.48 0.72
C SER A 6 -37.99 -27.13 0.69
N LEU A 7 -37.59 -26.29 -0.27
CA LEU A 7 -36.27 -25.63 -0.34
C LEU A 7 -35.78 -25.09 1.01
N PHE A 8 -36.72 -24.75 1.89
CA PHE A 8 -36.46 -24.31 3.25
C PHE A 8 -35.73 -25.36 4.11
N HIS A 9 -36.06 -26.64 3.98
CA HIS A 9 -35.38 -27.70 4.73
C HIS A 9 -33.93 -27.89 4.27
N SER A 10 -33.67 -27.86 2.96
CA SER A 10 -32.29 -27.95 2.46
C SER A 10 -31.45 -26.74 2.87
N LEU A 11 -32.05 -25.54 2.91
CA LEU A 11 -31.35 -24.32 3.29
C LEU A 11 -31.06 -24.27 4.80
N VAL A 12 -32.03 -24.68 5.63
CA VAL A 12 -31.86 -24.81 7.09
C VAL A 12 -30.86 -25.91 7.44
N LEU A 13 -30.88 -27.06 6.75
CA LEU A 13 -29.90 -28.13 6.96
C LEU A 13 -28.49 -27.70 6.54
N THR A 14 -28.37 -26.95 5.43
CA THR A 14 -27.08 -26.40 4.99
C THR A 14 -26.57 -25.38 6.00
N LEU A 15 -27.43 -24.49 6.50
CA LEU A 15 -27.08 -23.49 7.52
C LEU A 15 -26.66 -24.16 8.84
N LEU A 16 -27.38 -25.19 9.29
CA LEU A 16 -27.08 -25.93 10.52
C LEU A 16 -25.83 -26.82 10.40
N MET A 17 -25.48 -27.27 9.19
CA MET A 17 -24.25 -28.03 8.93
C MET A 17 -23.03 -27.11 8.78
N THR A 18 -23.23 -25.86 8.35
CA THR A 18 -22.15 -24.86 8.21
C THR A 18 -21.96 -24.00 9.46
N LEU A 19 -22.97 -23.86 10.34
CA LEU A 19 -22.87 -23.08 11.58
C LEU A 19 -21.76 -23.59 12.52
N PRO A 20 -21.63 -24.90 12.80
CA PRO A 20 -20.55 -25.42 13.64
C PRO A 20 -19.19 -25.30 12.98
N LEU A 21 -19.14 -25.28 11.64
CA LEU A 21 -17.92 -24.99 10.88
C LEU A 21 -17.54 -23.51 11.05
N ILE A 22 -18.49 -22.60 10.96
CA ILE A 22 -18.27 -21.14 11.14
C ILE A 22 -17.91 -20.83 12.59
N ILE A 23 -18.58 -21.44 13.57
CA ILE A 23 -18.31 -21.27 15.00
C ILE A 23 -17.00 -21.95 15.39
N GLY A 24 -16.70 -23.13 14.84
CA GLY A 24 -15.44 -23.83 15.02
C GLY A 24 -14.26 -23.08 14.39
N ILE A 25 -14.44 -22.52 13.19
CA ILE A 25 -13.48 -21.59 12.58
C ILE A 25 -13.35 -20.36 13.46
N ALA A 26 -14.43 -19.71 13.90
CA ALA A 26 -14.38 -18.51 14.75
C ALA A 26 -13.73 -18.75 16.12
N ALA A 27 -13.95 -19.92 16.73
CA ALA A 27 -13.33 -20.32 17.99
C ALA A 27 -11.84 -20.69 17.80
N LEU A 28 -11.47 -21.35 16.69
CA LEU A 28 -10.07 -21.54 16.31
C LEU A 28 -9.39 -20.21 15.99
N VAL A 29 -10.05 -19.30 15.25
CA VAL A 29 -9.58 -17.94 14.95
C VAL A 29 -9.38 -17.15 16.24
N GLY A 30 -10.27 -17.31 17.22
CA GLY A 30 -10.15 -16.70 18.55
C GLY A 30 -8.96 -17.23 19.34
N PHE A 31 -8.81 -18.56 19.44
CA PHE A 31 -7.71 -19.20 20.16
C PHE A 31 -6.36 -19.01 19.47
N THR A 32 -6.29 -19.12 18.14
CA THR A 32 -5.06 -18.86 17.38
C THR A 32 -4.77 -17.37 17.30
N GLY A 33 -5.78 -16.50 17.33
CA GLY A 33 -5.59 -15.06 17.35
C GLY A 33 -4.92 -14.58 18.63
N GLU A 34 -5.40 -15.02 19.80
CA GLU A 34 -4.76 -14.68 21.08
C GLU A 34 -3.44 -15.41 21.29
N SER A 35 -3.36 -16.71 21.01
CA SER A 35 -2.10 -17.47 21.13
C SER A 35 -1.03 -16.95 20.15
N TRP A 36 -1.43 -16.48 18.96
CA TRP A 36 -0.51 -15.85 18.00
C TRP A 36 -0.15 -14.42 18.40
N LYS A 37 -1.07 -13.65 18.98
CA LYS A 37 -0.75 -12.35 19.61
C LYS A 37 0.21 -12.54 20.78
N GLU A 38 0.07 -13.62 21.54
CA GLU A 38 0.91 -13.96 22.69
C GLU A 38 2.26 -14.52 22.24
N TYR A 39 2.31 -15.37 21.22
CA TYR A 39 3.55 -15.77 20.54
C TYR A 39 4.27 -14.58 19.89
N LYS A 40 3.54 -13.64 19.25
CA LYS A 40 4.12 -12.38 18.74
C LYS A 40 4.63 -11.50 19.89
N ARG A 41 3.94 -11.44 21.03
CA ARG A 41 4.42 -10.74 22.24
C ARG A 41 5.67 -11.40 22.80
N TYR A 42 5.64 -12.73 23.00
CA TYR A 42 6.75 -13.55 23.49
C TYR A 42 7.97 -13.44 22.57
N ARG A 43 7.78 -13.58 21.25
CA ARG A 43 8.87 -13.41 20.28
C ARG A 43 9.40 -11.98 20.26
N ARG A 44 8.52 -10.96 20.29
CA ARG A 44 8.94 -9.56 20.47
C ARG A 44 9.70 -9.33 21.78
N SER A 45 9.54 -10.18 22.79
CA SER A 45 10.28 -10.10 24.05
C SER A 45 11.52 -11.02 24.12
N VAL A 46 11.67 -11.97 23.20
CA VAL A 46 12.68 -13.06 23.27
C VAL A 46 13.67 -13.01 22.10
N GLU A 47 13.26 -12.57 20.90
CA GLU A 47 14.23 -11.98 19.99
C GLU A 47 14.77 -10.75 20.71
N PRO A 48 16.10 -10.59 20.86
CA PRO A 48 16.61 -9.28 21.23
C PRO A 48 15.96 -8.34 20.22
N GLN A 49 15.12 -7.42 20.67
CA GLN A 49 14.68 -6.32 19.81
C GLN A 49 15.96 -5.57 19.52
N GLY A 50 16.66 -6.07 18.50
CA GLY A 50 17.99 -5.70 18.15
C GLY A 50 17.94 -4.21 17.98
N TRP A 51 18.85 -3.53 18.66
CA TRP A 51 19.10 -2.14 18.42
C TRP A 51 19.26 -1.97 16.92
N SER A 52 18.25 -1.40 16.27
CA SER A 52 18.38 -0.96 14.89
C SER A 52 18.55 0.53 14.96
N ALA A 53 19.79 0.96 14.80
CA ALA A 53 20.10 2.33 14.46
C ALA A 53 19.96 2.47 12.95
N TYR A 54 19.20 3.46 12.53
CA TYR A 54 19.11 3.88 11.15
C TYR A 54 19.69 5.28 11.09
N THR A 55 20.68 5.51 10.26
CA THR A 55 21.23 6.85 10.04
C THR A 55 20.90 7.33 8.64
N GLN A 56 20.67 8.63 8.47
CA GLN A 56 20.52 9.25 7.15
C GLN A 56 20.97 10.71 7.18
N LEU A 57 21.42 11.21 6.03
CA LEU A 57 21.68 12.61 5.77
C LEU A 57 20.34 13.34 5.57
N VAL A 58 20.11 14.35 6.40
CA VAL A 58 18.97 15.26 6.34
C VAL A 58 19.45 16.68 6.07
N VAL A 59 18.52 17.53 5.61
CA VAL A 59 18.77 18.94 5.36
C VAL A 59 17.91 19.74 6.34
N LEU A 60 18.50 20.69 7.05
CA LEU A 60 17.80 21.58 7.97
C LEU A 60 17.15 22.75 7.21
N ARG A 61 16.24 23.50 7.87
CA ARG A 61 15.51 24.63 7.29
C ARG A 61 16.41 25.71 6.69
N ASP A 62 17.55 25.95 7.33
CA ASP A 62 18.59 26.87 6.86
C ASP A 62 19.43 26.31 5.70
N GLY A 63 19.20 25.05 5.28
CA GLY A 63 19.95 24.34 4.25
C GLY A 63 21.21 23.61 4.74
N SER A 64 21.50 23.65 6.04
CA SER A 64 22.66 22.96 6.61
C SER A 64 22.45 21.44 6.61
N PRO A 65 23.48 20.63 6.28
CA PRO A 65 23.41 19.18 6.37
C PRO A 65 23.50 18.71 7.83
N ALA A 66 22.69 17.71 8.17
CA ALA A 66 22.74 17.02 9.47
C ALA A 66 22.53 15.51 9.28
N ILE A 67 22.84 14.73 10.31
CA ILE A 67 22.63 13.29 10.38
C ILE A 67 21.46 13.05 11.33
N GLU A 68 20.43 12.38 10.84
CA GLU A 68 19.36 11.84 11.68
C GLU A 68 19.68 10.39 12.01
N GLU A 69 19.86 10.10 13.29
CA GLU A 69 19.93 8.75 13.83
C GLU A 69 18.57 8.40 14.47
N GLN A 70 17.89 7.41 13.88
CA GLN A 70 16.68 6.83 14.42
C GLN A 70 17.01 5.49 15.09
N ILE A 71 17.04 5.49 16.41
CA ILE A 71 17.27 4.30 17.23
C ILE A 71 15.92 3.71 17.60
N ARG A 72 15.71 2.44 17.23
CA ARG A 72 14.56 1.67 17.69
C ARG A 72 14.95 0.79 18.86
N PHE A 73 14.33 1.01 20.01
CA PHE A 73 14.48 0.19 21.21
C PHE A 73 13.12 -0.12 21.82
N GLU A 74 12.77 -1.40 22.00
CA GLU A 74 11.54 -1.82 22.68
C GLU A 74 10.23 -1.19 22.12
N ASN A 75 10.14 -1.02 20.80
CA ASN A 75 9.08 -0.30 20.08
C ASN A 75 8.99 1.22 20.35
N ARG A 76 9.99 1.81 20.99
CA ARG A 76 10.18 3.26 21.05
C ARG A 76 11.15 3.69 19.96
N TYR A 77 10.82 4.78 19.29
CA TYR A 77 11.71 5.46 18.37
C TYR A 77 12.32 6.64 19.10
N GLN A 78 13.63 6.69 19.15
CA GLN A 78 14.38 7.87 19.56
C GLN A 78 15.06 8.41 18.32
N ASN A 79 14.73 9.65 17.98
CA ASN A 79 15.42 10.37 16.91
C ASN A 79 16.43 11.30 17.57
N LYS A 80 17.65 11.26 17.06
CA LYS A 80 18.74 12.16 17.40
C LYS A 80 19.19 12.86 16.13
N LEU A 81 19.35 14.17 16.19
CA LEU A 81 19.91 14.97 15.10
C LEU A 81 21.30 15.42 15.53
N THR A 82 22.28 15.26 14.64
CA THR A 82 23.64 15.75 14.86
C THR A 82 24.14 16.47 13.62
N THR A 83 24.93 17.52 13.79
CA THR A 83 25.70 18.09 12.68
C THR A 83 26.70 17.08 12.13
N LEU A 84 27.29 17.34 10.96
CA LEU A 84 28.35 16.50 10.39
C LEU A 84 29.58 16.39 11.32
N ASP A 85 29.83 17.43 12.12
CA ASP A 85 30.92 17.48 13.11
C ASP A 85 30.56 16.77 14.44
N GLY A 86 29.36 16.17 14.53
CA GLY A 86 28.92 15.40 15.70
C GLY A 86 28.27 16.22 16.83
N VAL A 87 27.95 17.49 16.60
CA VAL A 87 27.24 18.32 17.59
C VAL A 87 25.77 17.93 17.60
N GLU A 88 25.23 17.53 18.75
CA GLU A 88 23.81 17.20 18.89
C GLU A 88 22.94 18.46 18.79
N LEU A 89 21.92 18.40 17.95
CA LEU A 89 20.97 19.48 17.71
C LEU A 89 19.70 19.28 18.57
N PRO A 90 18.98 20.36 18.87
CA PRO A 90 17.67 20.29 19.52
C PRO A 90 16.70 19.37 18.74
N ARG A 91 15.77 18.72 19.46
CA ARG A 91 14.79 17.82 18.84
C ARG A 91 13.75 18.54 17.99
N ASP A 92 13.55 19.82 18.27
CA ASP A 92 12.62 20.73 17.60
C ASP A 92 13.24 21.42 16.39
N GLU A 93 14.51 21.14 16.05
CA GLU A 93 15.12 21.67 14.85
C GLU A 93 14.32 21.24 13.60
N GLU A 94 13.85 22.23 12.83
CA GLU A 94 12.98 21.96 11.70
C GLU A 94 13.79 21.45 10.51
N ARG A 95 13.57 20.18 10.16
CA ARG A 95 14.12 19.57 8.94
C ARG A 95 13.32 19.95 7.70
N LEU A 96 14.04 20.14 6.59
CA LEU A 96 13.45 20.14 5.26
C LEU A 96 13.16 18.71 4.81
N TYR A 97 12.07 18.55 4.06
CA TYR A 97 11.73 17.30 3.39
C TYR A 97 11.84 17.52 1.88
N GLY A 98 12.72 16.76 1.23
CA GLY A 98 12.96 16.92 -0.20
C GLY A 98 11.94 16.20 -1.08
N ILE A 99 11.80 16.66 -2.32
CA ILE A 99 11.01 16.00 -3.37
C ILE A 99 11.77 14.75 -3.80
N ASN A 100 11.26 13.58 -3.42
CA ASN A 100 11.90 12.31 -3.76
C ASN A 100 11.75 12.01 -5.26
N LEU A 101 12.87 11.78 -5.94
CA LEU A 101 12.99 11.57 -7.38
C LEU A 101 12.81 10.10 -7.81
N GLN A 102 12.74 9.15 -6.88
CA GLN A 102 12.62 7.72 -7.18
C GLN A 102 11.36 7.38 -8.01
N LYS A 103 11.56 6.57 -9.04
CA LYS A 103 10.60 6.30 -10.13
C LYS A 103 9.43 5.38 -9.74
N ASP A 104 9.55 4.60 -8.66
CA ASP A 104 8.72 3.38 -8.54
C ASP A 104 8.51 2.83 -7.11
N MET A 105 8.39 3.68 -6.09
CA MET A 105 7.88 3.22 -4.79
C MET A 105 6.34 3.24 -4.76
N ASP A 106 5.77 2.35 -5.58
CA ASP A 106 4.50 1.65 -5.46
C ASP A 106 3.26 2.45 -5.01
N GLN A 107 2.16 2.28 -5.74
CA GLN A 107 0.80 2.69 -5.35
C GLN A 107 0.39 2.23 -3.92
N ARG A 108 1.13 1.31 -3.29
CA ARG A 108 0.95 0.87 -1.89
C ARG A 108 1.46 1.88 -0.85
N SER A 109 2.46 2.71 -1.17
CA SER A 109 2.99 3.77 -0.28
C SER A 109 2.01 4.93 -0.11
N ARG A 110 1.13 5.13 -1.10
CA ARG A 110 0.12 6.20 -1.11
C ARG A 110 -0.84 6.17 0.08
N ARG A 111 -1.04 5.02 0.73
CA ARG A 111 -1.95 4.91 1.88
C ARG A 111 -1.36 5.38 3.22
N HIS A 112 -0.04 5.55 3.34
CA HIS A 112 0.60 5.80 4.65
C HIS A 112 1.55 7.01 4.69
N ARG A 113 1.64 7.83 3.63
CA ARG A 113 2.47 9.06 3.62
C ARG A 113 1.78 10.30 3.07
N ILE A 114 0.46 10.37 3.15
CA ILE A 114 -0.28 11.63 3.00
C ILE A 114 -0.24 12.34 4.36
N GLN A 115 0.93 12.84 4.76
CA GLN A 115 1.14 13.79 5.88
C GLN A 115 2.66 14.01 6.09
N SER A 116 3.30 14.78 5.22
CA SER A 116 4.54 15.49 5.57
C SER A 116 4.77 16.59 4.54
N ARG A 117 4.77 17.82 5.04
CA ARG A 117 4.47 19.08 4.36
C ARG A 117 5.61 19.57 3.45
N LEU A 118 5.17 20.24 2.38
CA LEU A 118 5.94 20.93 1.34
C LEU A 118 6.76 22.11 1.87
N PHE A 119 7.54 22.70 0.97
CA PHE A 119 7.66 24.16 0.86
C PHE A 119 6.38 24.88 1.28
N ALA A 120 6.51 25.90 2.11
CA ALA A 120 5.48 26.90 2.33
C ALA A 120 6.05 28.27 1.89
N PRO A 121 5.26 29.09 1.21
CA PRO A 121 3.96 29.52 1.70
C PRO A 121 2.80 28.81 0.99
N THR A 122 1.99 28.13 1.80
CA THR A 122 0.61 27.71 1.52
C THR A 122 0.36 26.98 0.19
N GLU A 123 0.49 25.65 0.16
CA GLU A 123 -0.64 24.74 -0.07
C GLU A 123 -0.19 23.30 -0.38
N THR A 124 -0.86 22.36 0.29
CA THR A 124 -0.81 20.91 0.10
C THR A 124 -1.02 20.47 -1.35
N LEU A 125 -0.28 19.46 -1.83
CA LEU A 125 -0.71 18.58 -2.92
C LEU A 125 -2.06 17.96 -2.52
N ARG A 126 -3.18 18.56 -2.94
CA ARG A 126 -4.52 18.07 -2.57
C ARG A 126 -4.95 16.98 -3.56
N PRO A 127 -5.40 15.81 -3.07
CA PRO A 127 -6.06 14.85 -3.94
C PRO A 127 -7.40 15.41 -4.43
N ASP A 128 -7.77 14.99 -5.64
CA ASP A 128 -9.07 15.14 -6.30
C ASP A 128 -10.26 15.14 -5.30
N PRO A 129 -11.20 16.11 -5.35
CA PRO A 129 -11.32 17.19 -6.35
C PRO A 129 -10.26 18.29 -6.18
N PRO A 130 -9.92 18.99 -7.28
CA PRO A 130 -8.96 20.08 -7.23
C PRO A 130 -9.38 21.15 -6.20
N PRO A 131 -8.42 21.76 -5.48
CA PRO A 131 -8.69 22.75 -4.44
C PRO A 131 -9.53 23.93 -4.94
N HIS A 132 -10.19 24.60 -4.00
CA HIS A 132 -10.53 26.01 -4.15
C HIS A 132 -9.39 26.85 -3.55
N PHE A 133 -9.03 27.92 -4.24
CA PHE A 133 -7.99 28.86 -3.84
C PHE A 133 -8.62 30.21 -3.56
N TYR A 134 -8.22 30.91 -2.51
CA TYR A 134 -8.75 32.25 -2.26
C TYR A 134 -8.06 33.24 -3.18
N ASP A 135 -8.83 34.12 -3.82
CA ASP A 135 -8.24 35.21 -4.59
C ASP A 135 -7.63 36.24 -3.61
N PRO A 136 -6.30 36.40 -3.55
CA PRO A 136 -5.68 37.33 -2.62
C PRO A 136 -5.96 38.80 -3.00
N ASN A 137 -6.30 39.05 -4.28
CA ASN A 137 -6.59 40.37 -4.80
C ASN A 137 -8.07 40.74 -4.67
N ARG A 138 -8.95 39.74 -4.46
CA ARG A 138 -10.41 39.94 -4.35
C ARG A 138 -10.98 39.16 -3.14
N PRO A 139 -11.06 39.80 -1.96
CA PRO A 139 -11.65 39.19 -0.78
C PRO A 139 -13.10 38.74 -1.04
N GLY A 140 -13.38 37.46 -0.81
CA GLY A 140 -14.70 36.86 -1.08
C GLY A 140 -14.74 36.02 -2.35
N HIS A 141 -13.72 36.10 -3.20
CA HIS A 141 -13.63 35.32 -4.43
C HIS A 141 -12.77 34.08 -4.24
N VAL A 142 -13.10 33.04 -5.00
CA VAL A 142 -12.36 31.78 -5.03
C VAL A 142 -12.08 31.32 -6.46
N TRP A 143 -10.85 30.88 -6.69
CA TRP A 143 -10.46 30.19 -7.92
C TRP A 143 -10.77 28.70 -7.82
N LEU A 144 -11.45 28.15 -8.84
CA LEU A 144 -11.95 26.77 -8.87
C LEU A 144 -11.65 26.12 -10.21
N PHE A 145 -11.06 24.92 -10.21
CA PHE A 145 -11.05 24.11 -11.43
C PHE A 145 -12.43 23.49 -11.67
N ARG A 146 -13.02 23.81 -12.81
CA ARG A 146 -14.30 23.28 -13.26
C ARG A 146 -14.11 22.35 -14.45
N LYS A 147 -14.78 21.21 -14.41
CA LYS A 147 -14.89 20.31 -15.56
C LYS A 147 -15.89 20.90 -16.55
N SER A 148 -15.56 20.94 -17.83
CA SER A 148 -16.48 21.39 -18.87
C SER A 148 -17.63 20.39 -19.04
N ASP A 149 -18.86 20.91 -19.02
CA ASP A 149 -20.08 20.13 -19.26
C ASP A 149 -20.24 19.76 -20.75
N ARG A 150 -19.66 20.58 -21.63
CA ARG A 150 -19.72 20.40 -23.09
C ARG A 150 -18.59 19.52 -23.62
N ASN A 151 -17.44 19.52 -22.95
CA ASN A 151 -16.22 18.90 -23.43
C ASN A 151 -15.67 17.87 -22.43
N ALA A 152 -15.96 16.59 -22.68
CA ALA A 152 -15.57 15.51 -21.78
C ALA A 152 -14.05 15.45 -21.52
N GLY A 153 -13.67 15.46 -20.24
CA GLY A 153 -12.26 15.39 -19.82
C GLY A 153 -11.50 16.73 -19.89
N LYS A 154 -12.17 17.81 -20.29
CA LYS A 154 -11.62 19.17 -20.31
C LYS A 154 -11.95 19.93 -19.04
N TYR A 155 -11.01 20.77 -18.63
CA TYR A 155 -11.10 21.59 -17.43
C TYR A 155 -10.72 23.03 -17.74
N TYR A 156 -11.27 23.95 -16.98
CA TYR A 156 -10.89 25.36 -16.97
C TYR A 156 -10.91 25.87 -15.53
N LEU A 157 -10.30 27.01 -15.30
CA LEU A 157 -10.30 27.67 -14.00
C LEU A 157 -11.35 28.78 -14.02
N ILE A 158 -12.09 28.96 -12.92
CA ILE A 158 -13.06 30.06 -12.76
C ILE A 158 -12.73 30.85 -11.50
N ASN A 159 -12.93 32.16 -11.54
CA ASN A 159 -13.04 32.99 -10.35
C ASN A 159 -14.53 33.15 -10.04
N ALA A 160 -14.96 32.72 -8.86
CA ALA A 160 -16.34 32.83 -8.43
C ALA A 160 -16.45 33.63 -7.14
N ASP A 161 -17.40 34.55 -7.10
CA ASP A 161 -17.83 35.18 -5.86
C ASP A 161 -18.46 34.11 -4.96
N ARG A 162 -17.87 33.88 -3.79
CA ARG A 162 -18.30 32.80 -2.88
C ARG A 162 -19.69 33.07 -2.31
N ASP A 163 -20.03 34.32 -2.08
CA ASP A 163 -21.27 34.71 -1.41
C ASP A 163 -22.44 34.78 -2.40
N LEU A 164 -22.19 35.27 -3.62
CA LEU A 164 -23.19 35.35 -4.69
C LEU A 164 -23.28 34.08 -5.55
N GLN A 165 -22.27 33.20 -5.47
CA GLN A 165 -22.11 32.02 -6.34
C GLN A 165 -22.12 32.38 -7.83
N GLN A 166 -21.67 33.59 -8.17
CA GLN A 166 -21.58 34.08 -9.53
C GLN A 166 -20.16 33.88 -10.07
N ILE A 167 -20.06 33.40 -11.30
CA ILE A 167 -18.79 33.30 -12.01
C ILE A 167 -18.51 34.66 -12.61
N GLU A 168 -17.39 35.25 -12.23
CA GLU A 168 -16.96 36.54 -12.79
C GLU A 168 -15.99 36.36 -13.94
N ILE A 169 -15.01 35.46 -13.78
CA ILE A 169 -13.92 35.30 -14.73
C ILE A 169 -13.74 33.82 -15.04
N TYR A 170 -13.54 33.52 -16.31
CA TYR A 170 -13.05 32.23 -16.77
C TYR A 170 -11.58 32.36 -17.15
N PHE A 171 -10.87 31.26 -17.02
CA PHE A 171 -9.43 31.25 -17.21
C PHE A 171 -9.02 29.92 -17.88
N ASP A 172 -8.34 30.02 -19.01
CA ASP A 172 -7.96 28.89 -19.86
C ASP A 172 -6.51 28.96 -20.32
N ARG A 173 -6.11 28.18 -21.33
CA ARG A 173 -4.74 28.16 -21.86
C ARG A 173 -4.23 29.50 -22.40
N ASN A 174 -5.14 30.42 -22.74
CA ASN A 174 -4.85 31.72 -23.33
C ASN A 174 -4.96 32.88 -22.31
N GLY A 175 -5.31 32.60 -21.05
CA GLY A 175 -5.46 33.61 -19.99
C GLY A 175 -6.91 33.83 -19.57
N THR A 176 -7.18 35.03 -19.05
CA THR A 176 -8.51 35.48 -18.60
C THR A 176 -9.48 35.71 -19.74
N ARG A 177 -10.76 35.43 -19.50
CA ARG A 177 -11.86 35.71 -20.43
C ARG A 177 -13.21 35.82 -19.71
N ASP A 178 -14.17 36.44 -20.39
CA ASP A 178 -15.52 36.69 -19.86
C ASP A 178 -16.53 35.58 -20.22
N ASP A 179 -16.13 34.59 -21.03
CA ASP A 179 -16.98 33.51 -21.53
C ASP A 179 -16.42 32.12 -21.25
N GLU A 180 -17.28 31.09 -21.23
CA GLU A 180 -16.85 29.72 -20.99
C GLU A 180 -15.88 29.24 -22.09
N PRO A 181 -14.68 28.71 -21.73
CA PRO A 181 -13.68 28.29 -22.69
C PRO A 181 -14.13 27.17 -23.64
N GLY A 182 -13.63 27.21 -24.87
CA GLY A 182 -13.79 26.14 -25.86
C GLY A 182 -12.94 24.91 -25.55
N ALA A 183 -13.20 23.80 -26.26
CA ALA A 183 -12.54 22.51 -26.01
C ALA A 183 -11.02 22.54 -26.27
N GLU A 184 -10.64 23.36 -27.25
CA GLU A 184 -9.28 23.57 -27.75
C GLU A 184 -8.42 24.43 -26.82
N THR A 185 -9.05 25.32 -26.06
CA THR A 185 -8.40 26.23 -25.10
C THR A 185 -8.45 25.72 -23.67
N CYS A 186 -9.33 24.76 -23.35
CA CYS A 186 -9.35 24.10 -22.05
C CYS A 186 -8.08 23.31 -21.71
N PHE A 187 -7.81 23.18 -20.42
CA PHE A 187 -6.83 22.27 -19.85
C PHE A 187 -7.30 20.80 -19.92
N SER A 188 -6.34 19.88 -19.83
CA SER A 188 -6.62 18.50 -19.46
C SER A 188 -6.91 18.41 -17.95
N LYS A 189 -7.22 17.22 -17.43
CA LYS A 189 -7.40 17.03 -15.98
C LYS A 189 -6.16 17.55 -15.22
N PRO A 190 -6.31 18.53 -14.31
CA PRO A 190 -5.19 19.08 -13.56
C PRO A 190 -4.67 18.04 -12.57
N LEU A 191 -3.35 17.86 -12.53
CA LEU A 191 -2.67 16.94 -11.63
C LEU A 191 -1.57 17.68 -10.86
N GLY A 192 -1.44 17.35 -9.57
CA GLY A 192 -0.34 17.85 -8.73
C GLY A 192 -0.36 19.36 -8.49
N VAL A 193 -1.53 20.00 -8.39
CA VAL A 193 -1.66 21.45 -8.28
C VAL A 193 -0.89 22.01 -7.06
N ILE A 194 -0.12 23.08 -7.30
CA ILE A 194 0.60 23.88 -6.32
C ILE A 194 0.08 25.32 -6.41
N GLU A 195 -0.28 25.91 -5.27
CA GLU A 195 -0.53 27.35 -5.14
C GLU A 195 0.65 27.99 -4.40
N SER A 196 1.08 29.17 -4.84
CA SER A 196 2.05 29.99 -4.13
C SER A 196 1.95 31.45 -4.58
N GLU A 197 1.51 32.37 -3.72
CA GLU A 197 1.55 33.83 -3.93
C GLU A 197 1.19 34.26 -5.36
N ASP A 198 -0.10 34.16 -5.67
CA ASP A 198 -0.68 34.50 -6.98
C ASP A 198 -0.29 33.55 -8.12
N VAL A 199 0.44 32.49 -7.85
CA VAL A 199 0.83 31.51 -8.87
C VAL A 199 0.11 30.18 -8.64
N LEU A 200 -0.48 29.64 -9.71
CA LEU A 200 -0.96 28.26 -9.76
C LEU A 200 -0.11 27.46 -10.75
N LEU A 201 0.50 26.37 -10.28
CA LEU A 201 1.30 25.46 -11.11
C LEU A 201 0.67 24.06 -11.09
N PHE A 202 0.45 23.45 -12.25
CA PHE A 202 -0.15 22.12 -12.35
C PHE A 202 0.22 21.41 -13.65
N GLN A 203 0.14 20.08 -13.64
CA GLN A 203 0.27 19.28 -14.85
C GLN A 203 -1.08 19.16 -15.56
N SER A 204 -1.12 19.49 -16.85
CA SER A 204 -2.27 19.32 -17.74
C SER A 204 -1.86 18.46 -18.95
N GLY A 205 -2.08 17.15 -18.83
CA GLY A 205 -1.66 16.20 -19.86
C GLY A 205 -0.12 16.06 -19.87
N ALA A 206 0.51 16.39 -21.00
CA ALA A 206 1.97 16.35 -21.15
C ALA A 206 2.66 17.67 -20.78
N GLU A 207 1.90 18.71 -20.44
CA GLU A 207 2.41 20.06 -20.22
C GLU A 207 2.35 20.42 -18.74
N ILE A 208 3.32 21.21 -18.28
CA ILE A 208 3.25 21.92 -17.01
C ILE A 208 2.70 23.32 -17.30
N VAL A 209 1.62 23.67 -16.62
CA VAL A 209 0.94 24.95 -16.78
C VAL A 209 1.20 25.78 -15.53
N ALA A 210 1.76 26.96 -15.73
CA ALA A 210 1.89 28.00 -14.73
C ALA A 210 0.92 29.14 -15.06
N ILE A 211 0.10 29.50 -14.10
CA ILE A 211 -0.81 30.64 -14.15
C ILE A 211 -0.28 31.67 -13.16
N ASP A 212 -0.04 32.88 -13.65
CA ASP A 212 0.26 34.05 -12.84
C ASP A 212 -1.04 34.88 -12.74
N LEU A 213 -1.72 34.78 -11.61
CA LEU A 213 -3.00 35.43 -11.32
C LEU A 213 -2.86 36.94 -11.12
N GLU A 214 -1.67 37.41 -10.73
CA GLU A 214 -1.39 38.85 -10.58
C GLU A 214 -1.29 39.52 -11.96
N ASN A 215 -0.66 38.83 -12.92
CA ASN A 215 -0.43 39.32 -14.27
C ASN A 215 -1.42 38.77 -15.32
N ASP A 216 -2.45 38.02 -14.88
CA ASP A 216 -3.43 37.35 -15.75
C ASP A 216 -2.80 36.53 -16.90
N SER A 217 -1.66 35.91 -16.64
CA SER A 217 -0.84 35.28 -17.69
C SER A 217 -0.72 33.76 -17.54
N VAL A 218 -0.63 33.08 -18.69
CA VAL A 218 -0.51 31.61 -18.76
C VAL A 218 0.72 31.20 -19.50
N LYS A 219 1.42 30.24 -18.91
CA LYS A 219 2.68 29.73 -19.42
C LYS A 219 2.61 28.23 -19.43
N GLN A 220 2.93 27.68 -20.60
CA GLN A 220 2.90 26.25 -20.85
C GLN A 220 4.33 25.84 -21.11
N VAL A 221 4.85 25.02 -20.23
CA VAL A 221 6.17 24.41 -20.37
C VAL A 221 5.94 22.97 -20.81
N SER A 222 6.17 22.74 -22.09
CA SER A 222 6.09 21.42 -22.70
C SER A 222 7.43 20.72 -22.53
N ASP A 223 7.48 19.74 -21.64
CA ASP A 223 8.65 18.88 -21.46
C ASP A 223 8.21 17.43 -21.34
N ASP A 224 8.24 16.72 -22.47
CA ASP A 224 7.92 15.29 -22.55
C ASP A 224 8.99 14.42 -21.87
N THR A 225 10.14 14.98 -21.55
CA THR A 225 11.23 14.30 -20.86
C THR A 225 11.18 14.45 -19.33
N ALA A 226 10.43 15.44 -18.83
CA ALA A 226 10.25 15.67 -17.41
C ALA A 226 9.50 14.50 -16.76
N LEU A 227 10.17 13.82 -15.83
CA LEU A 227 9.56 12.79 -15.00
C LEU A 227 8.83 13.39 -13.81
N LYS A 228 9.35 14.50 -13.29
CA LYS A 228 8.86 15.23 -12.13
C LYS A 228 9.08 16.72 -12.32
N TRP A 229 8.33 17.50 -11.56
CA TRP A 229 8.44 18.95 -11.56
C TRP A 229 8.22 19.50 -10.16
N GLY A 230 8.67 20.74 -9.95
CA GLY A 230 8.50 21.49 -8.71
C GLY A 230 8.49 22.99 -8.99
N PHE A 231 8.36 23.77 -7.93
CA PHE A 231 8.36 25.22 -7.99
C PHE A 231 9.36 25.76 -6.97
N ARG A 232 10.10 26.79 -7.37
CA ARG A 232 11.02 27.53 -6.53
C ARG A 232 10.70 29.01 -6.62
N LYS A 233 10.74 29.65 -5.45
CA LYS A 233 10.56 31.09 -5.28
C LYS A 233 11.79 31.65 -4.59
N GLY A 234 12.39 32.67 -5.20
CA GLY A 234 13.60 33.29 -4.72
C GLY A 234 13.54 34.81 -4.64
N TYR A 235 14.33 35.37 -3.73
CA TYR A 235 14.57 36.80 -3.65
C TYR A 235 16.09 37.05 -3.67
N ARG A 236 16.60 37.67 -4.72
CA ARG A 236 18.02 38.04 -4.78
C ARG A 236 18.19 39.46 -5.28
N GLU A 237 18.89 40.27 -4.49
CA GLU A 237 19.36 41.61 -4.89
C GLU A 237 18.23 42.53 -5.44
N GLY A 238 17.00 42.35 -4.97
CA GLY A 238 15.83 43.13 -5.38
C GLY A 238 15.02 42.54 -6.54
N ASP A 239 15.43 41.39 -7.09
CA ASP A 239 14.73 40.73 -8.18
C ASP A 239 14.02 39.46 -7.68
N TYR A 240 12.71 39.44 -7.86
CA TYR A 240 11.86 38.33 -7.43
C TYR A 240 11.86 37.24 -8.52
N ARG A 241 12.30 36.03 -8.16
CA ARG A 241 12.39 34.91 -9.12
C ARG A 241 11.31 33.87 -8.84
N ARG A 242 10.56 33.52 -9.90
CA ARG A 242 9.63 32.40 -9.96
C ARG A 242 10.20 31.42 -10.97
N GLU A 243 10.56 30.22 -10.54
CA GLU A 243 11.19 29.21 -11.40
C GLU A 243 10.46 27.86 -11.27
N ILE A 244 10.25 27.21 -12.40
CA ILE A 244 9.73 25.85 -12.51
C ILE A 244 10.93 24.92 -12.56
N ILE A 245 11.01 23.98 -11.60
CA ILE A 245 12.04 22.94 -11.60
C ILE A 245 11.50 21.78 -12.42
N LEU A 246 12.22 21.37 -13.46
CA LEU A 246 11.94 20.20 -14.28
C LEU A 246 13.01 19.15 -14.01
N VAL A 247 12.60 17.91 -13.77
CA VAL A 247 13.52 16.82 -13.46
C VAL A 247 13.33 15.69 -14.47
N SER A 248 14.36 15.45 -15.27
CA SER A 248 14.42 14.35 -16.24
C SER A 248 15.27 13.19 -15.70
N ASN A 249 15.57 12.18 -16.52
CA ASN A 249 16.39 11.04 -16.08
C ASN A 249 17.83 11.45 -15.70
N ASN A 250 18.40 12.44 -16.39
CA ASN A 250 19.82 12.76 -16.33
C ASN A 250 20.07 14.25 -16.08
N GLU A 251 19.02 15.04 -15.82
CA GLU A 251 19.11 16.49 -15.81
C GLU A 251 18.08 17.09 -14.86
N ILE A 252 18.49 18.14 -14.14
CA ILE A 252 17.57 19.08 -13.49
C ILE A 252 17.67 20.38 -14.28
N ARG A 253 16.54 20.91 -14.73
CA ARG A 253 16.45 22.22 -15.37
C ARG A 253 15.58 23.14 -14.54
N THR A 254 15.90 24.43 -14.55
CA THR A 254 15.02 25.46 -14.02
C THR A 254 14.58 26.37 -15.15
N VAL A 255 13.28 26.62 -15.26
CA VAL A 255 12.69 27.45 -16.32
C VAL A 255 12.00 28.63 -15.64
N ASP A 256 12.23 29.85 -16.15
CA ASP A 256 11.54 31.04 -15.65
C ASP A 256 10.06 31.03 -16.10
N PHE A 257 9.27 31.98 -15.58
CA PHE A 257 7.88 32.13 -15.98
C PHE A 257 7.73 32.73 -17.38
N SER A 258 8.81 33.11 -18.05
CA SER A 258 8.77 33.44 -19.47
C SER A 258 8.95 32.20 -20.36
N GLY A 259 9.26 31.03 -19.77
CA GLY A 259 9.54 29.79 -20.49
C GLY A 259 11.00 29.64 -20.91
N ASN A 260 11.89 30.53 -20.47
CA ASN A 260 13.32 30.45 -20.76
C ASN A 260 14.03 29.55 -19.75
N GLU A 261 14.91 28.70 -20.24
CA GLU A 261 15.81 27.95 -19.36
C GLU A 261 16.75 28.93 -18.65
N VAL A 262 16.76 28.86 -17.31
CA VAL A 262 17.63 29.65 -16.44
C VAL A 262 18.89 28.87 -16.12
N ASN A 263 18.74 27.60 -15.75
CA ASN A 263 19.86 26.71 -15.43
C ASN A 263 19.56 25.28 -15.88
N SER A 264 20.63 24.53 -16.16
CA SER A 264 20.63 23.10 -16.37
C SER A 264 21.77 22.44 -15.59
N TYR A 265 21.47 21.30 -14.98
CA TYR A 265 22.39 20.53 -14.15
C TYR A 265 22.39 19.07 -14.59
N ALA A 266 23.53 18.57 -15.04
CA ALA A 266 23.70 17.16 -15.33
C ALA A 266 23.72 16.31 -14.03
N ILE A 267 22.81 15.33 -13.96
CA ILE A 267 22.81 14.29 -12.94
C ILE A 267 23.46 13.04 -13.55
N GLU A 268 24.76 12.87 -13.30
CA GLU A 268 25.46 11.64 -13.63
C GLU A 268 25.18 10.55 -12.59
N GLY A 269 24.70 9.39 -13.02
CA GLY A 269 24.61 8.20 -12.17
C GLY A 269 23.35 8.10 -11.30
N ARG A 270 22.37 7.34 -11.81
CA ARG A 270 21.22 6.73 -11.11
C ARG A 270 20.20 7.63 -10.39
N ARG A 271 19.04 7.01 -10.16
CA ARG A 271 17.66 7.56 -10.29
C ARG A 271 17.01 7.99 -8.97
N ASP A 272 17.77 7.98 -7.89
CA ASP A 272 17.28 8.24 -6.55
C ASP A 272 17.95 9.50 -6.06
N GLY A 273 17.15 10.53 -5.82
CA GLY A 273 17.61 11.78 -5.25
C GLY A 273 16.46 12.50 -4.57
N GLU A 274 16.78 13.51 -3.77
CA GLU A 274 15.82 14.40 -3.13
C GLU A 274 16.19 15.83 -3.45
N ILE A 275 15.25 16.61 -3.98
CA ILE A 275 15.46 18.04 -4.24
C ILE A 275 14.89 18.86 -3.09
N PHE A 276 15.67 19.81 -2.61
CA PHE A 276 15.30 20.76 -1.57
C PHE A 276 15.48 22.16 -2.14
N VAL A 277 14.55 23.05 -1.87
CA VAL A 277 14.76 24.49 -1.88
C VAL A 277 14.95 24.91 -0.40
N THR A 278 15.76 25.92 -0.10
CA THR A 278 15.92 26.41 1.28
C THR A 278 15.19 27.73 1.45
N GLU A 279 15.10 28.23 2.69
CA GLU A 279 14.48 29.55 2.92
C GLU A 279 15.25 30.70 2.28
N ASP A 280 16.57 30.54 2.14
CA ASP A 280 17.47 31.46 1.45
C ASP A 280 17.60 31.14 -0.05
N ASP A 281 16.62 30.44 -0.63
CA ASP A 281 16.49 30.16 -2.07
C ASP A 281 17.62 29.32 -2.68
N ARG A 282 18.32 28.53 -1.87
CA ARG A 282 19.32 27.58 -2.37
C ARG A 282 18.62 26.32 -2.86
N LEU A 283 18.99 25.88 -4.05
CA LEU A 283 18.54 24.61 -4.60
C LEU A 283 19.55 23.53 -4.25
N LEU A 284 19.15 22.58 -3.41
CA LEU A 284 19.98 21.46 -2.98
C LEU A 284 19.46 20.16 -3.59
N VAL A 285 20.37 19.26 -3.94
CA VAL A 285 20.04 17.91 -4.37
C VAL A 285 20.83 16.89 -3.56
N LYS A 286 20.13 16.01 -2.86
CA LYS A 286 20.72 14.84 -2.22
C LYS A 286 20.64 13.67 -3.19
N MET A 287 21.76 13.02 -3.48
CA MET A 287 21.87 11.88 -4.37
C MET A 287 22.28 10.62 -3.59
N TYR A 288 21.84 9.46 -4.03
CA TYR A 288 22.14 8.17 -3.41
C TYR A 288 23.01 7.30 -4.33
N SER A 289 24.08 6.71 -3.78
CA SER A 289 24.85 5.69 -4.50
C SER A 289 24.08 4.37 -4.62
N GLU A 290 24.57 3.46 -5.47
CA GLU A 290 24.06 2.08 -5.45
C GLU A 290 24.29 1.45 -4.06
N PRO A 291 23.30 0.76 -3.49
CA PRO A 291 23.49 0.05 -2.25
C PRO A 291 24.43 -1.14 -2.46
N VAL A 292 25.55 -1.13 -1.75
CA VAL A 292 26.45 -2.28 -1.64
C VAL A 292 25.96 -3.11 -0.47
N THR A 293 25.64 -4.38 -0.72
CA THR A 293 25.22 -5.29 0.36
C THR A 293 26.39 -6.19 0.74
N GLU A 294 26.85 -6.04 1.97
CA GLU A 294 27.90 -6.85 2.55
C GLU A 294 27.30 -7.87 3.52
N THR A 295 27.89 -9.07 3.55
CA THR A 295 27.51 -10.11 4.51
C THR A 295 28.52 -10.09 5.64
N THR A 296 28.08 -9.68 6.82
CA THR A 296 28.87 -9.63 8.05
C THR A 296 28.55 -10.83 8.93
N ALA A 297 29.33 -11.05 10.00
CA ALA A 297 29.04 -12.10 10.99
C ALA A 297 27.65 -11.92 11.65
N ASP A 298 27.15 -10.68 11.72
CA ASP A 298 25.89 -10.32 12.36
C ASP A 298 24.71 -10.19 11.37
N GLY A 299 24.91 -10.48 10.08
CA GLY A 299 23.89 -10.45 9.04
C GLY A 299 24.26 -9.60 7.82
N HIS A 300 23.26 -9.27 7.00
CA HIS A 300 23.47 -8.41 5.82
C HIS A 300 23.37 -6.94 6.20
N VAL A 301 24.40 -6.17 5.86
CA VAL A 301 24.40 -4.72 5.98
C VAL A 301 24.37 -4.15 4.57
N SER A 302 23.36 -3.32 4.28
CA SER A 302 23.35 -2.53 3.05
C SER A 302 23.92 -1.16 3.35
N THR A 303 25.00 -0.81 2.66
CA THR A 303 25.67 0.48 2.76
C THR A 303 25.46 1.26 1.46
N TRP A 304 25.23 2.56 1.57
CA TRP A 304 25.25 3.46 0.42
C TRP A 304 25.68 4.85 0.85
N THR A 305 26.22 5.59 -0.09
CA THR A 305 26.65 6.96 0.10
C THR A 305 25.53 7.91 -0.27
N GLU A 306 25.23 8.84 0.62
CA GLU A 306 24.33 9.96 0.41
C GLU A 306 25.20 11.22 0.22
N SER A 307 25.13 11.85 -0.96
CA SER A 307 25.85 13.08 -1.25
C SER A 307 24.87 14.24 -1.39
N LEU A 308 25.11 15.34 -0.70
CA LEU A 308 24.32 16.58 -0.82
C LEU A 308 25.11 17.59 -1.65
N TYR A 309 24.50 18.07 -2.74
CA TYR A 309 25.03 19.11 -3.59
C TYR A 309 24.16 20.35 -3.51
N GLU A 310 24.77 21.52 -3.58
CA GLU A 310 24.13 22.78 -3.90
C GLU A 310 24.25 23.04 -5.40
N LEU A 311 23.13 23.32 -6.04
CA LEU A 311 23.04 23.68 -7.45
C LEU A 311 23.19 25.20 -7.57
N GLN A 312 24.29 25.64 -8.18
CA GLN A 312 24.66 27.03 -8.31
C GLN A 312 24.03 27.65 -9.57
N ASN A 313 23.78 28.96 -9.56
CA ASN A 313 23.14 29.65 -10.68
C ASN A 313 24.03 29.80 -11.94
N ASP A 314 25.26 29.31 -11.91
CA ASP A 314 26.16 29.22 -13.06
C ASP A 314 26.14 27.83 -13.71
N GLY A 315 25.20 26.97 -13.30
CA GLY A 315 25.09 25.58 -13.74
C GLY A 315 26.08 24.63 -13.05
N GLN A 316 26.96 25.13 -12.18
CA GLN A 316 27.87 24.28 -11.41
C GLN A 316 27.14 23.64 -10.22
N LYS A 317 27.70 22.55 -9.71
CA LYS A 317 27.26 21.94 -8.44
C LYS A 317 28.41 21.97 -7.44
N ARG A 318 28.11 22.35 -6.20
CA ARG A 318 29.05 22.36 -5.07
C ARG A 318 28.67 21.25 -4.10
N GLU A 319 29.57 20.30 -3.86
CA GLU A 319 29.33 19.29 -2.82
C GLU A 319 29.36 19.94 -1.43
N LEU A 320 28.28 19.79 -0.67
CA LEU A 320 28.16 20.29 0.70
C LEU A 320 28.48 19.20 1.72
N ALA A 321 28.08 17.96 1.44
CA ALA A 321 28.23 16.86 2.37
C ALA A 321 28.25 15.51 1.66
N GLN A 322 28.94 14.56 2.27
CA GLN A 322 28.87 13.16 1.90
C GLN A 322 28.77 12.32 3.17
N TYR A 323 27.82 11.38 3.20
CA TYR A 323 27.58 10.54 4.36
C TYR A 323 27.35 9.10 3.95
N MET A 324 28.03 8.16 4.63
CA MET A 324 27.83 6.73 4.39
C MET A 324 26.71 6.22 5.32
N ARG A 325 25.56 5.94 4.72
CA ARG A 325 24.44 5.34 5.42
C ARG A 325 24.62 3.83 5.53
N GLN A 326 24.30 3.31 6.70
CA GLN A 326 24.25 1.88 6.95
C GLN A 326 22.85 1.51 7.41
N THR A 327 22.22 0.57 6.71
CA THR A 327 20.96 -0.01 7.16
C THR A 327 21.19 -1.49 7.46
N PRO A 328 21.25 -1.88 8.75
CA PRO A 328 21.29 -3.29 9.11
C PRO A 328 19.96 -3.93 8.66
N ARG A 329 20.01 -4.93 7.78
CA ARG A 329 18.83 -5.75 7.48
C ARG A 329 18.65 -6.74 8.62
N SER A 330 17.71 -6.44 9.52
CA SER A 330 17.31 -7.38 10.56
C SER A 330 16.83 -8.70 9.94
N ALA A 331 17.58 -9.77 10.21
CA ALA A 331 17.35 -11.19 9.92
C ALA A 331 17.29 -11.62 8.43
N PRO A 332 17.81 -12.82 8.10
CA PRO A 332 17.82 -13.35 6.73
C PRO A 332 16.42 -13.40 6.12
N ILE A 333 16.31 -12.97 4.86
CA ILE A 333 15.05 -12.92 4.08
C ILE A 333 14.33 -14.28 4.06
N ALA A 334 15.07 -15.38 4.20
CA ALA A 334 14.51 -16.74 4.27
C ALA A 334 13.57 -16.95 5.47
N GLU A 335 13.89 -16.38 6.64
CA GLU A 335 13.04 -16.48 7.83
C GLU A 335 11.80 -15.59 7.71
N THR A 336 11.93 -14.40 7.10
CA THR A 336 10.81 -13.48 6.93
C THR A 336 9.86 -13.85 5.79
N ALA A 337 10.33 -14.51 4.72
CA ALA A 337 9.46 -14.94 3.61
C ALA A 337 8.55 -16.11 4.00
N GLY A 338 9.12 -17.16 4.64
CA GLY A 338 8.35 -18.28 5.17
C GLY A 338 7.36 -17.83 6.24
N MET A 339 7.78 -16.94 7.13
CA MET A 339 6.90 -16.40 8.17
C MET A 339 5.89 -15.38 7.68
N ARG A 340 6.18 -14.57 6.64
CA ARG A 340 5.17 -13.71 6.00
C ARG A 340 4.13 -14.52 5.24
N ALA A 341 4.51 -15.64 4.63
CA ALA A 341 3.55 -16.56 4.02
C ALA A 341 2.63 -17.19 5.08
N VAL A 342 3.20 -17.58 6.23
CA VAL A 342 2.43 -18.07 7.38
C VAL A 342 1.57 -16.96 8.01
N ASP A 343 2.07 -15.74 8.19
CA ASP A 343 1.33 -14.59 8.71
C ASP A 343 0.21 -14.14 7.78
N TRP A 344 0.45 -14.16 6.46
CA TRP A 344 -0.57 -13.85 5.46
C TRP A 344 -1.65 -14.93 5.42
N PHE A 345 -1.24 -16.20 5.48
CA PHE A 345 -2.18 -17.33 5.53
C PHE A 345 -3.02 -17.31 6.81
N ILE A 346 -2.40 -17.17 8.00
CA ILE A 346 -3.09 -17.09 9.29
C ILE A 346 -3.92 -15.80 9.39
N GLY A 347 -3.41 -14.66 8.89
CA GLY A 347 -4.11 -13.38 8.93
C GLY A 347 -5.33 -13.31 8.00
N GLN A 348 -5.28 -13.98 6.85
CA GLN A 348 -6.42 -14.04 5.92
C GLN A 348 -7.44 -15.13 6.26
N THR A 349 -7.01 -16.25 6.84
CA THR A 349 -7.89 -17.40 7.08
C THR A 349 -8.29 -17.57 8.54
N GLY A 350 -7.54 -16.97 9.47
CA GLY A 350 -7.66 -17.18 10.91
C GLY A 350 -7.46 -18.62 11.37
N LEU A 351 -6.98 -19.50 10.49
CA LEU A 351 -6.73 -20.90 10.78
C LEU A 351 -5.20 -21.06 10.92
N GLY A 352 -4.75 -21.56 12.08
CA GLY A 352 -3.43 -22.20 12.16
C GLY A 352 -3.29 -23.27 11.07
N ILE A 353 -2.07 -23.73 10.75
CA ILE A 353 -1.77 -24.63 9.63
C ILE A 353 -2.64 -25.91 9.67
N ILE A 354 -3.85 -25.81 9.14
CA ILE A 354 -4.78 -26.89 8.91
C ILE A 354 -4.84 -26.96 7.42
N PHE A 355 -4.22 -27.99 6.85
CA PHE A 355 -4.32 -28.26 5.42
C PHE A 355 -5.81 -28.41 5.07
N PRO A 356 -6.41 -27.47 4.33
CA PRO A 356 -7.81 -27.61 3.93
C PRO A 356 -7.96 -28.90 3.14
N GLY A 357 -9.03 -29.65 3.41
CA GLY A 357 -9.34 -30.83 2.61
C GLY A 357 -9.62 -30.46 1.14
N PRO A 358 -9.54 -31.45 0.24
CA PRO A 358 -9.65 -31.24 -1.21
C PRO A 358 -10.97 -30.56 -1.60
N GLY A 359 -12.06 -30.81 -0.87
CA GLY A 359 -13.35 -30.15 -1.11
C GLY A 359 -13.32 -28.66 -0.76
N VAL A 360 -12.67 -28.30 0.34
CA VAL A 360 -12.53 -26.89 0.78
C VAL A 360 -11.63 -26.11 -0.18
N LEU A 361 -10.51 -26.70 -0.60
CA LEU A 361 -9.62 -26.07 -1.59
C LEU A 361 -10.26 -25.89 -2.95
N LEU A 362 -11.05 -26.87 -3.40
CA LEU A 362 -11.82 -26.75 -4.63
C LEU A 362 -12.77 -25.54 -4.54
N GLY A 363 -13.53 -25.42 -3.44
CA GLY A 363 -14.44 -24.29 -3.21
C GLY A 363 -13.74 -22.92 -3.20
N ILE A 364 -12.63 -22.79 -2.46
CA ILE A 364 -11.87 -21.53 -2.36
C ILE A 364 -11.31 -21.13 -3.72
N LYS A 365 -10.63 -22.05 -4.43
CA LYS A 365 -10.07 -21.77 -5.74
C LYS A 365 -11.18 -21.41 -6.73
N SER A 366 -12.37 -22.01 -6.62
CA SER A 366 -13.44 -21.81 -7.61
C SER A 366 -14.12 -20.47 -7.39
N GLY A 367 -14.34 -20.09 -6.13
CA GLY A 367 -14.81 -18.75 -5.79
C GLY A 367 -13.83 -17.66 -6.24
N TYR A 368 -12.53 -17.86 -6.01
CA TYR A 368 -11.52 -16.89 -6.45
C TYR A 368 -11.43 -16.77 -7.98
N ALA A 369 -11.43 -17.91 -8.70
CA ALA A 369 -11.44 -17.91 -10.16
C ALA A 369 -12.68 -17.19 -10.73
N TYR A 370 -13.85 -17.41 -10.12
CA TYR A 370 -15.08 -16.73 -10.49
C TYR A 370 -14.97 -15.21 -10.26
N ILE A 371 -14.52 -14.76 -9.08
CA ILE A 371 -14.35 -13.33 -8.78
C ILE A 371 -13.35 -12.68 -9.76
N VAL A 372 -12.22 -13.32 -10.05
CA VAL A 372 -11.22 -12.79 -10.98
C VAL A 372 -11.81 -12.64 -12.40
N SER A 373 -12.59 -13.64 -12.86
CA SER A 373 -13.27 -13.55 -14.17
C SER A 373 -14.31 -12.43 -14.25
N GLN A 374 -14.97 -12.08 -13.14
CA GLN A 374 -15.98 -11.02 -13.14
C GLN A 374 -15.37 -9.60 -13.06
N TYR A 375 -14.25 -9.43 -12.35
CA TYR A 375 -13.76 -8.08 -11.99
C TYR A 375 -12.42 -7.67 -12.60
N LYS A 376 -11.54 -8.61 -12.97
CA LYS A 376 -10.18 -8.28 -13.45
C LYS A 376 -9.98 -8.47 -14.95
N LYS A 377 -10.66 -9.45 -15.54
CA LYS A 377 -10.56 -9.77 -16.97
C LYS A 377 -11.95 -10.19 -17.47
N PRO A 378 -12.82 -9.25 -17.86
CA PRO A 378 -14.17 -9.57 -18.34
C PRO A 378 -14.16 -10.56 -19.51
N ASP A 379 -13.11 -10.50 -20.34
CA ASP A 379 -12.95 -11.36 -21.51
C ASP A 379 -12.23 -12.69 -21.20
N GLY A 380 -11.68 -12.85 -20.00
CA GLY A 380 -10.97 -14.04 -19.56
C GLY A 380 -11.94 -15.07 -18.99
N GLY A 381 -12.16 -16.19 -19.71
CA GLY A 381 -13.04 -17.26 -19.25
C GLY A 381 -12.61 -17.87 -17.91
N PHE A 382 -13.57 -18.36 -17.13
CA PHE A 382 -13.34 -19.03 -15.83
C PHE A 382 -12.24 -20.10 -15.88
N ALA A 383 -12.19 -20.87 -16.97
CA ALA A 383 -11.19 -21.93 -17.16
C ALA A 383 -9.75 -21.41 -17.26
N GLU A 384 -9.54 -20.20 -17.80
CA GLU A 384 -8.22 -19.59 -17.91
C GLU A 384 -7.76 -19.07 -16.54
N SER A 385 -8.65 -18.39 -15.81
CA SER A 385 -8.41 -17.97 -14.43
C SER A 385 -8.09 -19.17 -13.52
N TRP A 386 -8.78 -20.29 -13.71
CA TRP A 386 -8.52 -21.54 -12.99
C TRP A 386 -7.12 -22.11 -13.27
N ARG A 387 -6.71 -22.17 -14.56
CA ARG A 387 -5.38 -22.64 -14.95
C ARG A 387 -4.28 -21.75 -14.38
N GLU A 388 -4.49 -20.44 -14.34
CA GLU A 388 -3.55 -19.50 -13.75
C GLU A 388 -3.35 -19.79 -12.27
N ILE A 389 -4.43 -19.91 -11.49
CA ILE A 389 -4.38 -20.25 -10.05
C ILE A 389 -3.64 -21.59 -9.80
N GLN A 390 -3.82 -22.57 -10.69
CA GLN A 390 -3.13 -23.85 -10.59
C GLN A 390 -1.61 -23.71 -10.82
N LYS A 391 -1.16 -22.82 -11.73
CA LYS A 391 0.27 -22.56 -11.95
C LYS A 391 0.97 -21.97 -10.72
N TRP A 392 0.28 -21.09 -9.98
CA TRP A 392 0.81 -20.50 -8.74
C TRP A 392 0.89 -21.50 -7.58
N SER A 393 0.13 -22.60 -7.65
CA SER A 393 0.01 -23.57 -6.55
C SER A 393 -0.21 -25.01 -7.04
N PRO A 394 0.74 -25.58 -7.82
CA PRO A 394 0.56 -26.88 -8.47
C PRO A 394 0.43 -28.01 -7.46
N TRP A 395 1.07 -27.88 -6.30
CA TRP A 395 1.10 -28.89 -5.23
C TRP A 395 -0.06 -28.78 -4.24
N ALA A 396 -0.87 -27.71 -4.27
CA ALA A 396 -1.90 -27.51 -3.26
C ALA A 396 -2.99 -28.60 -3.28
N PHE A 397 -3.44 -29.02 -4.47
CA PHE A 397 -4.45 -30.08 -4.59
C PHE A 397 -3.89 -31.48 -4.30
N PRO A 398 -2.71 -31.88 -4.83
CA PRO A 398 -2.06 -33.13 -4.44
C PRO A 398 -1.82 -33.26 -2.93
N MET A 399 -1.27 -32.21 -2.29
CA MET A 399 -0.99 -32.23 -0.84
C MET A 399 -2.28 -32.33 -0.03
N SER A 400 -3.31 -31.60 -0.42
CA SER A 400 -4.61 -31.66 0.23
C SER A 400 -5.28 -33.02 0.09
N ALA A 401 -5.26 -33.62 -1.11
CA ALA A 401 -5.77 -34.96 -1.35
C ALA A 401 -4.99 -36.01 -0.54
N PHE A 402 -3.67 -35.87 -0.43
CA PHE A 402 -2.81 -36.74 0.38
C PHE A 402 -3.17 -36.68 1.86
N PHE A 403 -3.24 -35.48 2.45
CA PHE A 403 -3.62 -35.34 3.87
C PHE A 403 -5.07 -35.71 4.13
N GLY A 404 -5.98 -35.43 3.19
CA GLY A 404 -7.36 -35.89 3.23
C GLY A 404 -7.46 -37.41 3.21
N ALA A 405 -6.66 -38.09 2.38
CA ALA A 405 -6.61 -39.55 2.31
C ALA A 405 -6.08 -40.17 3.62
N ILE A 406 -5.02 -39.60 4.20
CA ILE A 406 -4.48 -40.04 5.49
C ILE A 406 -5.54 -39.90 6.60
N ALA A 407 -6.17 -38.73 6.68
CA ALA A 407 -7.23 -38.46 7.66
C ALA A 407 -8.42 -39.42 7.49
N ALA A 408 -8.86 -39.64 6.26
CA ALA A 408 -9.95 -40.55 5.92
C ALA A 408 -9.59 -42.01 6.25
N TYR A 409 -8.34 -42.41 6.02
CA TYR A 409 -7.83 -43.73 6.39
C TYR A 409 -7.88 -43.95 7.90
N PHE A 410 -7.45 -42.98 8.72
CA PHE A 410 -7.56 -43.07 10.18
C PHE A 410 -9.02 -43.11 10.65
N CYS A 411 -9.91 -42.33 10.03
CA CYS A 411 -11.35 -42.42 10.29
C CYS A 411 -11.89 -43.82 9.94
N TYR A 412 -11.55 -44.35 8.76
CA TYR A 412 -12.03 -45.64 8.29
C TYR A 412 -11.51 -46.80 9.14
N SER A 413 -10.21 -46.82 9.45
CA SER A 413 -9.59 -47.88 10.25
C SER A 413 -10.21 -47.96 11.64
N ARG A 414 -10.52 -46.81 12.24
CA ARG A 414 -11.24 -46.73 13.50
C ARG A 414 -12.70 -47.15 13.37
N GLN A 415 -13.44 -46.63 12.39
CA GLN A 415 -14.87 -46.95 12.24
C GLN A 415 -15.16 -48.39 11.84
N ARG A 416 -14.27 -49.03 11.07
CA ARG A 416 -14.40 -50.44 10.70
C ARG A 416 -14.47 -51.36 11.92
N ARG A 417 -13.81 -51.01 13.02
CA ARG A 417 -13.87 -51.76 14.30
C ARG A 417 -15.28 -51.76 14.92
N TYR A 418 -16.10 -50.74 14.63
CA TYR A 418 -17.43 -50.56 15.19
C TYR A 418 -18.58 -50.95 14.24
N GLN A 419 -18.28 -51.43 13.02
CA GLN A 419 -19.25 -51.86 12.00
C GLN A 419 -20.42 -50.87 11.72
N ALA A 420 -20.20 -49.57 11.92
CA ALA A 420 -21.27 -48.58 11.82
C ALA A 420 -21.76 -48.39 10.37
N ARG A 421 -23.08 -48.36 10.17
CA ARG A 421 -23.75 -48.22 8.85
C ARG A 421 -23.32 -46.97 8.07
N TRP A 422 -22.88 -45.92 8.78
CA TRP A 422 -22.48 -44.61 8.21
C TRP A 422 -20.97 -44.44 8.01
N THR A 423 -20.19 -45.53 8.11
CA THR A 423 -18.72 -45.48 7.97
C THR A 423 -18.27 -44.81 6.68
N LYS A 424 -18.90 -45.16 5.56
CA LYS A 424 -18.57 -44.60 4.25
C LYS A 424 -18.81 -43.08 4.20
N THR A 425 -19.94 -42.62 4.74
CA THR A 425 -20.32 -41.20 4.76
C THR A 425 -19.31 -40.37 5.55
N TRP A 426 -18.90 -40.84 6.72
CA TRP A 426 -17.91 -40.14 7.54
C TRP A 426 -16.51 -40.16 6.93
N THR A 427 -16.09 -41.28 6.35
CA THR A 427 -14.80 -41.35 5.65
C THR A 427 -14.75 -40.39 4.46
N VAL A 428 -15.83 -40.26 3.69
CA VAL A 428 -15.94 -39.28 2.59
C VAL A 428 -15.93 -37.85 3.12
N PHE A 429 -16.68 -37.57 4.19
CA PHE A 429 -16.67 -36.27 4.85
C PHE A 429 -15.26 -35.89 5.30
N VAL A 430 -14.58 -36.76 6.05
CA VAL A 430 -13.21 -36.52 6.52
C VAL A 430 -12.23 -36.35 5.35
N PHE A 431 -12.40 -37.11 4.26
CA PHE A 431 -11.59 -36.92 3.06
C PHE A 431 -11.76 -35.52 2.49
N LEU A 432 -13.01 -35.05 2.31
CA LEU A 432 -13.29 -33.76 1.66
C LEU A 432 -12.86 -32.55 2.52
N PHE A 433 -12.93 -32.67 3.84
CA PHE A 433 -12.61 -31.60 4.79
C PHE A 433 -11.22 -31.72 5.40
N GLY A 434 -10.50 -32.82 5.15
CA GLY A 434 -9.11 -33.01 5.57
C GLY A 434 -8.96 -33.23 7.08
N PRO A 435 -7.80 -32.86 7.66
CA PRO A 435 -7.54 -32.94 9.10
C PRO A 435 -8.60 -32.25 9.97
N ALA A 436 -9.16 -31.12 9.54
CA ALA A 436 -10.27 -30.47 10.26
C ALA A 436 -11.53 -31.35 10.30
N GLY A 437 -11.88 -31.99 9.18
CA GLY A 437 -12.97 -32.95 9.13
C GLY A 437 -12.74 -34.13 10.06
N TYR A 438 -11.51 -34.63 10.14
CA TYR A 438 -11.14 -35.69 11.07
C TYR A 438 -11.28 -35.27 12.53
N LEU A 439 -10.79 -34.08 12.90
CA LEU A 439 -10.90 -33.55 14.27
C LEU A 439 -12.36 -33.32 14.66
N ALA A 440 -13.14 -32.69 13.77
CA ALA A 440 -14.58 -32.50 13.96
C ALA A 440 -15.30 -33.84 14.14
N TRP A 441 -14.97 -34.84 13.31
CA TRP A 441 -15.49 -36.19 13.48
C TRP A 441 -15.07 -36.82 14.83
N ARG A 442 -13.83 -36.62 15.25
CA ARG A 442 -13.28 -37.16 16.50
C ARG A 442 -13.96 -36.55 17.73
N TRP A 443 -14.23 -35.25 17.72
CA TRP A 443 -14.96 -34.55 18.77
C TRP A 443 -16.46 -34.85 18.76
N HIS A 444 -17.06 -34.97 17.58
CA HIS A 444 -18.47 -35.35 17.45
C HIS A 444 -18.73 -36.79 17.96
N ARG A 445 -17.73 -37.67 17.98
CA ARG A 445 -17.88 -39.07 18.38
C ARG A 445 -17.05 -39.44 19.62
N GLU A 446 -17.43 -38.86 20.77
CA GLU A 446 -17.24 -39.52 22.07
C GLU A 446 -18.20 -40.72 22.28
N TRP A 447 -18.90 -41.16 21.23
CA TRP A 447 -19.85 -42.27 21.27
C TRP A 447 -19.57 -43.36 20.20
N PRO A 448 -19.57 -44.65 20.58
CA PRO A 448 -19.80 -45.17 21.92
C PRO A 448 -18.50 -45.25 22.76
N PRO A 449 -18.60 -45.26 24.11
CA PRO A 449 -17.48 -45.54 25.00
C PRO A 449 -16.76 -46.83 24.62
N ALA A 450 -15.46 -46.91 24.90
CA ALA A 450 -14.65 -48.10 24.63
C ALA A 450 -15.18 -49.38 25.31
N GLU A 451 -16.06 -49.23 26.30
CA GLU A 451 -16.75 -50.28 27.06
C GLU A 451 -17.74 -51.09 26.21
N LEU A 452 -18.21 -50.58 25.08
CA LEU A 452 -19.10 -51.30 24.16
C LEU A 452 -18.36 -52.20 23.16
N VAL A 453 -17.04 -52.33 23.30
CA VAL A 453 -16.24 -53.29 22.52
C VAL A 453 -16.45 -54.69 23.09
N GLY A 454 -17.42 -55.43 22.54
CA GLY A 454 -17.72 -56.80 22.94
C GLY A 454 -19.20 -57.15 22.96
N VAL A 455 -20.08 -56.14 22.92
CA VAL A 455 -21.53 -56.33 22.87
C VAL A 455 -21.94 -56.94 21.54
N THR A 456 -22.59 -58.10 21.59
CA THR A 456 -23.05 -58.80 20.40
C THR A 456 -24.24 -58.08 19.77
N ARG A 457 -24.54 -58.34 18.49
CA ARG A 457 -25.60 -57.65 17.74
C ARG A 457 -26.99 -57.78 18.37
N GLU A 458 -27.18 -58.78 19.21
CA GLU A 458 -28.41 -59.09 19.93
C GLU A 458 -28.57 -58.25 21.22
N GLU A 459 -27.47 -57.77 21.79
CA GLU A 459 -27.43 -57.00 23.04
C GLU A 459 -27.40 -55.48 22.80
N PHE A 460 -27.20 -55.05 21.55
CA PHE A 460 -27.17 -53.65 21.18
C PHE A 460 -28.57 -53.19 20.74
N GLU A 461 -29.37 -52.67 21.69
CA GLU A 461 -30.52 -51.83 21.35
C GLU A 461 -30.00 -50.50 20.79
N GLY A 462 -29.95 -50.42 19.46
CA GLY A 462 -29.54 -49.19 18.79
C GLY A 462 -30.43 -48.01 19.18
N PRO A 463 -29.93 -46.76 19.08
CA PRO A 463 -30.79 -45.59 19.30
C PRO A 463 -32.00 -45.69 18.38
N ALA A 464 -33.18 -45.41 18.92
CA ALA A 464 -34.44 -45.41 18.18
C ALA A 464 -34.28 -44.66 16.85
N ALA A 465 -34.98 -45.13 15.81
CA ALA A 465 -34.76 -44.78 14.40
C ALA A 465 -35.08 -43.33 13.99
N ASN A 466 -35.01 -42.39 14.91
CA ASN A 466 -35.16 -40.96 14.76
C ASN A 466 -33.78 -40.32 15.01
N GLY A 467 -32.88 -40.47 14.04
CA GLY A 467 -31.47 -40.03 14.09
C GLY A 467 -31.25 -38.52 14.15
N LEU A 468 -31.83 -37.83 15.12
CA LEU A 468 -31.72 -36.41 15.42
C LEU A 468 -32.15 -36.20 16.87
N GLU A 469 -31.18 -36.22 17.79
CA GLU A 469 -31.18 -35.65 19.15
C GLU A 469 -29.84 -36.17 19.74
N VAL A 470 -28.84 -35.36 20.10
CA VAL A 470 -28.89 -34.22 21.00
C VAL A 470 -27.79 -33.21 20.61
N PHE A 471 -28.22 -32.02 20.14
CA PHE A 471 -27.62 -30.77 20.60
C PHE A 471 -28.44 -30.38 21.85
N ALA A 472 -27.79 -30.39 23.00
CA ALA A 472 -28.17 -29.67 24.20
C ALA A 472 -26.88 -29.43 24.99
#